data_AF-A0A8H4WNR5-F1
#
_entry.id   AF-A0A8H4WNR5-F1
#
_cell.length_a   1.000
_cell.length_b   1.000
_cell.length_c   1.000
_cell.angle_alpha   90.00
_cell.angle_beta   90.00
_cell.angle_gamma   90.00
#
_symmetry.space_group_name_H-M   'P 1'
#
loop_
_entity.id
_entity.type
_entity.pdbx_description
1 polymer ?
#
loop_
_entity_poly.entity_id
_entity_poly.type
_entity_poly.pdbx_seq_one_letter_code
_entity_poly.pdbx_strand_id
1 'polypeptide(L)'
;MVNTGAVVNLEAPEEGDTTWTVEQVEVEQEQEEEQAENIKAIDWGHGPIHNIGTLDLDTYEIKVTLNYVGIRAGTVQGNIKDGLGVKIDLFAARGEQNFYLKNGNELWTYIDIRVTFDGLFSGDYKIFTF
;
A
#
# COMPACT_ATOMS: atom_id res chain seq x y z
N MET A 1 -6.97 -16.80 -2.49
CA MET A 1 -7.83 -15.61 -2.38
C MET A 1 -7.35 -14.61 -3.43
N VAL A 2 -8.23 -14.04 -4.24
CA VAL A 2 -7.89 -13.02 -5.25
C VAL A 2 -8.53 -11.72 -4.77
N ASN A 3 -7.73 -10.67 -4.57
CA ASN A 3 -8.20 -9.33 -4.25
C ASN A 3 -8.19 -8.50 -5.54
N THR A 4 -9.31 -7.89 -5.92
CA THR A 4 -9.42 -6.98 -7.08
C THR A 4 -9.05 -5.56 -6.65
N GLY A 5 -8.22 -4.86 -7.43
CA GLY A 5 -7.70 -3.53 -7.12
C GLY A 5 -8.08 -2.46 -8.15
N ALA A 6 -8.36 -1.24 -7.65
CA ALA A 6 -9.00 -0.05 -8.26
C ALA A 6 -10.52 -0.12 -8.48
N VAL A 7 -11.25 0.82 -7.86
CA VAL A 7 -12.67 1.10 -8.07
C VAL A 7 -12.78 2.50 -8.68
N VAL A 8 -13.56 2.64 -9.74
CA VAL A 8 -13.74 3.91 -10.47
C VAL A 8 -15.22 4.18 -10.69
N ASN A 9 -15.61 5.45 -10.65
CA ASN A 9 -16.88 5.95 -11.14
C ASN A 9 -16.70 6.36 -12.60
N LEU A 10 -17.65 5.95 -13.44
CA LEU A 10 -17.70 6.31 -14.84
C LEU A 10 -19.02 7.03 -15.10
N GLU A 11 -18.95 8.30 -15.48
CA GLU A 11 -20.12 9.12 -15.77
C GLU A 11 -20.22 9.40 -17.27
N ALA A 12 -21.43 9.19 -17.80
CA ALA A 12 -21.74 9.46 -19.20
C ALA A 12 -21.94 10.96 -19.43
N PRO A 13 -21.58 11.49 -20.61
CA PRO A 13 -21.84 12.88 -20.97
C PRO A 13 -23.33 13.22 -20.98
N GLU A 14 -23.65 14.48 -20.71
CA GLU A 14 -24.99 15.04 -20.92
C GLU A 14 -25.37 15.07 -22.42
N GLU A 15 -26.67 15.19 -22.71
CA GLU A 15 -27.17 15.21 -24.09
C GLU A 15 -26.60 16.40 -24.88
N GLY A 16 -25.82 16.09 -25.93
CA GLY A 16 -25.13 17.08 -26.76
C GLY A 16 -23.63 17.21 -26.49
N ASP A 17 -23.11 16.55 -25.45
CA ASP A 17 -21.67 16.43 -25.17
C ASP A 17 -21.15 15.04 -25.59
N THR A 18 -19.82 14.89 -25.63
CA THR A 18 -19.11 13.68 -26.08
C THR A 18 -18.05 13.19 -25.09
N THR A 19 -17.83 13.91 -23.98
CA THR A 19 -16.75 13.62 -23.04
C THR A 19 -17.24 12.81 -21.83
N TRP A 20 -16.61 11.67 -21.56
CA TRP A 20 -16.87 10.85 -20.37
C TRP A 20 -15.97 11.26 -19.22
N THR A 21 -16.49 11.22 -18.01
CA THR A 21 -15.70 11.47 -16.80
C THR A 21 -15.37 10.15 -16.11
N VAL A 22 -14.09 9.95 -15.79
CA VAL A 22 -13.62 8.82 -14.99
C VAL A 22 -12.98 9.35 -13.73
N GLU A 23 -13.53 9.01 -12.58
CA GLU A 23 -12.96 9.37 -11.28
C GLU A 23 -12.63 8.12 -10.50
N GLN A 24 -11.42 8.06 -9.97
CA GLN A 24 -11.07 7.00 -9.04
C GLN A 24 -11.79 7.24 -7.71
N VAL A 25 -12.51 6.23 -7.25
CA VAL A 25 -13.24 6.31 -5.97
C VAL A 25 -12.28 5.89 -4.86
N GLU A 26 -12.23 6.70 -3.81
CA GLU A 26 -11.60 6.29 -2.56
C GLU A 26 -12.36 5.09 -2.01
N VAL A 27 -11.71 3.93 -1.99
CA VAL A 27 -12.31 2.73 -1.41
C VAL A 27 -12.32 2.94 0.09
N GLU A 28 -13.52 3.03 0.67
CA GLU A 28 -13.75 3.26 2.10
C GLU A 28 -12.71 2.50 2.95
N GLN A 29 -12.01 3.25 3.79
CA GLN A 29 -11.12 2.70 4.79
C GLN A 29 -11.99 1.86 5.73
N GLU A 30 -11.62 0.59 5.95
CA GLU A 30 -12.24 -0.21 7.00
C GLU A 30 -12.13 0.59 8.31
N GLN A 31 -13.26 0.81 8.98
CA GLN A 31 -13.33 1.59 10.23
C GLN A 31 -12.27 1.11 11.22
N GLU A 32 -11.52 2.06 11.78
CA GLU A 32 -10.58 1.79 12.87
C GLU A 32 -11.34 1.25 14.09
N GLU A 33 -11.29 -0.06 14.31
CA GLU A 33 -11.61 -0.66 15.60
C GLU A 33 -10.59 -0.17 16.65
N GLU A 34 -11.00 -0.06 17.92
CA GLU A 34 -10.08 0.23 19.04
C GLU A 34 -8.88 -0.72 18.97
N GLN A 35 -7.73 -0.19 18.55
CA GLN A 35 -6.52 -0.99 18.42
C GLN A 35 -6.04 -1.36 19.83
N ALA A 36 -5.89 -2.66 20.08
CA ALA A 36 -5.25 -3.15 21.29
C ALA A 36 -3.86 -2.50 21.46
N GLU A 37 -3.40 -2.28 22.70
CA GLU A 37 -2.15 -1.54 22.99
C GLU A 37 -0.91 -2.12 22.26
N ASN A 38 -0.95 -3.42 21.95
CA ASN A 38 0.09 -4.15 21.23
C ASN A 38 0.00 -4.05 19.70
N ILE A 39 -1.00 -3.35 19.15
CA ILE A 39 -1.15 -3.10 17.71
C ILE A 39 -0.67 -1.68 17.39
N LYS A 40 0.22 -1.56 16.40
CA LYS A 40 0.67 -0.27 15.85
C LYS A 40 0.09 -0.06 14.46
N ALA A 41 -0.61 1.05 14.28
CA ALA A 41 -1.02 1.52 12.96
C ALA A 41 0.19 1.86 12.08
N ILE A 42 0.06 1.54 10.80
CA ILE A 42 0.97 1.93 9.72
C ILE A 42 0.19 2.92 8.86
N ASP A 43 0.70 4.13 8.73
CA ASP A 43 0.33 5.08 7.69
C ASP A 43 1.64 5.66 7.15
N TRP A 44 2.10 5.14 6.02
CA TRP A 44 3.42 5.45 5.48
C TRP A 44 3.35 5.73 3.98
N GLY A 45 3.89 6.88 3.58
CA GLY A 45 3.95 7.29 2.19
C GLY A 45 5.34 7.75 1.76
N HIS A 46 5.72 7.40 0.54
CA HIS A 46 6.92 7.92 -0.11
C HIS A 46 6.71 8.01 -1.63
N GLY A 47 6.72 9.23 -2.16
CA GLY A 47 6.45 9.47 -3.58
C GLY A 47 5.08 8.88 -3.98
N PRO A 48 5.02 8.03 -5.03
CA PRO A 48 3.77 7.44 -5.50
C PRO A 48 3.30 6.22 -4.68
N ILE A 49 3.94 5.90 -3.57
CA ILE A 49 3.63 4.73 -2.74
C ILE A 49 2.95 5.22 -1.46
N HIS A 50 1.81 4.62 -1.12
CA HIS A 50 1.11 4.88 0.14
C HIS A 50 0.53 3.59 0.72
N ASN A 51 1.01 3.21 1.90
CA ASN A 51 0.68 1.96 2.54
C ASN A 51 0.01 2.23 3.90
N ILE A 52 -1.13 1.58 4.12
CA ILE A 52 -1.91 1.71 5.36
C ILE A 52 -2.11 0.31 5.94
N GLY A 53 -1.95 0.13 7.24
CA GLY A 53 -2.04 -1.19 7.85
C GLY A 53 -1.82 -1.22 9.35
N THR A 54 -1.48 -2.40 9.85
CA THR A 54 -1.19 -2.64 11.27
C THR A 54 -0.04 -3.62 11.45
N LEU A 55 0.64 -3.51 12.58
CA LEU A 55 1.64 -4.46 13.08
C LEU A 55 1.28 -4.87 14.50
N ASP A 56 1.16 -6.17 14.76
CA ASP A 56 1.07 -6.75 16.10
C ASP A 56 2.48 -6.91 16.67
N LEU A 57 2.77 -6.25 17.80
CA LEU A 57 4.09 -6.20 18.42
C LEU A 57 4.45 -7.49 19.19
N ASP A 58 3.48 -8.31 19.56
CA ASP A 58 3.72 -9.57 20.26
C ASP A 58 4.11 -10.66 19.26
N THR A 59 3.38 -10.72 18.14
CA THR A 59 3.55 -11.76 17.12
C THR A 59 4.46 -11.34 15.97
N TYR A 60 4.67 -10.03 15.76
CA TYR A 60 5.34 -9.44 14.60
C TYR A 60 4.57 -9.67 13.28
N GLU A 61 3.28 -9.93 13.39
CA GLU A 61 2.38 -10.07 12.25
C GLU A 61 1.98 -8.69 11.71
N ILE A 62 2.24 -8.49 10.42
CA ILE A 62 1.89 -7.27 9.69
C ILE A 62 0.73 -7.56 8.75
N LYS A 63 -0.24 -6.65 8.69
CA LYS A 63 -1.32 -6.62 7.68
C LYS A 63 -1.29 -5.24 7.03
N VAL A 64 -0.97 -5.16 5.74
CA VAL A 64 -0.78 -3.87 5.04
C VAL A 64 -1.51 -3.84 3.71
N THR A 65 -2.29 -2.78 3.51
CA THR A 65 -2.93 -2.41 2.26
C THR A 65 -1.97 -1.58 1.45
N LEU A 66 -1.68 -2.04 0.23
CA LEU A 66 -0.69 -1.43 -0.65
C LEU A 66 -1.38 -0.52 -1.65
N ASN A 67 -0.96 0.73 -1.74
CA ASN A 67 -1.36 1.63 -2.82
C ASN A 67 -0.13 2.11 -3.59
N TYR A 68 -0.20 1.96 -4.91
CA TYR A 68 0.84 2.39 -5.85
C TYR A 68 0.22 3.28 -6.90
N VAL A 69 0.69 4.52 -7.02
CA VAL A 69 0.21 5.48 -8.01
C VAL A 69 -1.30 5.70 -7.90
N GLY A 70 -1.81 5.79 -6.66
CA GLY A 70 -3.24 5.85 -6.36
C GLY A 70 -4.00 4.53 -6.51
N ILE A 71 -3.43 3.51 -7.15
CA ILE A 71 -4.09 2.20 -7.34
C ILE A 71 -3.96 1.37 -6.06
N ARG A 72 -5.10 1.04 -5.45
CA ARG A 72 -5.18 0.05 -4.36
C ARG A 72 -4.91 -1.34 -4.90
N ALA A 73 -3.73 -1.90 -4.62
CA ALA A 73 -3.31 -3.23 -5.08
C ALA A 73 -3.84 -4.39 -4.19
N GLY A 74 -4.39 -4.05 -3.02
CA GLY A 74 -4.98 -4.99 -2.07
C GLY A 74 -4.18 -5.08 -0.76
N THR A 75 -4.64 -5.97 0.13
CA THR A 75 -4.04 -6.19 1.44
C THR A 75 -3.22 -7.48 1.46
N VAL A 76 -2.00 -7.40 1.98
CA VAL A 76 -1.10 -8.53 2.21
C VAL A 76 -0.83 -8.70 3.70
N GLN A 77 -0.50 -9.91 4.12
CA GLN A 77 -0.24 -10.26 5.51
C GLN A 77 0.95 -11.20 5.62
N GLY A 78 1.73 -11.09 6.70
CA GLY A 78 2.91 -11.92 6.95
C GLY A 78 3.62 -11.56 8.25
N ASN A 79 4.82 -12.10 8.45
CA ASN A 79 5.64 -11.80 9.63
C ASN A 79 6.89 -11.00 9.26
N ILE A 80 7.13 -9.88 9.94
CA ILE A 80 8.27 -9.01 9.59
C ILE A 80 9.63 -9.58 10.01
N LYS A 81 9.67 -10.61 10.87
CA LYS A 81 10.92 -11.33 11.19
C LYS A 81 11.41 -12.16 10.02
N ASP A 82 10.49 -12.73 9.25
CA ASP A 82 10.79 -13.53 8.06
C ASP A 82 10.92 -12.64 6.81
N GLY A 83 10.46 -11.40 6.91
CA GLY A 83 10.27 -10.49 5.79
C GLY A 83 8.97 -10.75 5.05
N LEU A 84 8.36 -9.68 4.54
CA LEU A 84 7.16 -9.74 3.70
C LEU A 84 7.44 -9.05 2.38
N GLY A 85 7.67 -9.84 1.34
CA GLY A 85 7.98 -9.35 -0.01
C GLY A 85 6.78 -9.34 -0.94
N VAL A 86 6.69 -8.30 -1.75
CA VAL A 86 5.63 -8.07 -2.72
C VAL A 86 6.28 -7.76 -4.06
N LYS A 87 5.93 -8.57 -5.08
CA LYS A 87 6.24 -8.26 -6.47
C LYS A 87 5.11 -7.47 -7.09
N ILE A 88 5.45 -6.37 -7.73
CA ILE A 88 4.53 -5.41 -8.30
C ILE A 88 4.66 -5.50 -9.82
N ASP A 89 3.56 -5.87 -10.49
CA ASP A 89 3.45 -5.84 -11.95
C ASP A 89 2.12 -5.19 -12.33
N LEU A 90 2.07 -3.87 -12.18
CA LEU A 90 0.95 -3.04 -12.60
C LEU A 90 1.31 -2.36 -13.93
N PHE A 91 0.30 -1.91 -14.67
CA PHE A 91 0.54 -1.16 -15.90
C PHE A 91 1.37 0.11 -15.68
N ALA A 92 1.09 0.83 -14.57
CA ALA A 92 1.74 2.10 -14.23
C ALA A 92 3.00 1.95 -13.36
N ALA A 93 3.19 0.81 -12.67
CA ALA A 93 4.30 0.61 -11.74
C ALA A 93 4.76 -0.85 -11.74
N ARG A 94 6.08 -1.08 -11.75
CA ARG A 94 6.68 -2.42 -11.67
C ARG A 94 7.86 -2.44 -10.73
N GLY A 95 8.09 -3.56 -10.06
CA GLY A 95 9.24 -3.73 -9.17
C GLY A 95 8.92 -4.60 -7.97
N GLU A 96 9.51 -4.26 -6.83
CA GLU A 96 9.27 -4.96 -5.57
C GLU A 96 9.29 -4.04 -4.36
N GLN A 97 8.62 -4.49 -3.32
CA GLN A 97 8.64 -3.89 -1.99
C GLN A 97 8.77 -4.99 -0.95
N ASN A 98 9.62 -4.78 0.06
CA ASN A 98 9.78 -5.69 1.18
C ASN A 98 9.55 -4.96 2.51
N PHE A 99 8.82 -5.56 3.43
CA PHE A 99 8.70 -5.09 4.82
C PHE A 99 9.49 -6.03 5.71
N TYR A 100 10.28 -5.49 6.65
CA TYR A 100 11.14 -6.33 7.48
C TYR A 100 11.48 -5.68 8.83
N LEU A 101 11.83 -6.52 9.80
CA LEU A 101 12.32 -6.12 11.11
C LEU A 101 13.81 -5.79 11.02
N LYS A 102 14.19 -4.62 11.52
CA LYS A 102 15.58 -4.21 11.67
C LYS A 102 15.86 -3.86 13.13
N ASN A 103 17.09 -4.10 13.58
CA ASN A 103 17.55 -3.76 14.94
C ASN A 103 16.70 -4.36 16.09
N GLY A 104 15.86 -5.37 15.80
CA GLY A 104 14.99 -6.03 16.77
C GLY A 104 13.72 -5.27 17.14
N ASN A 105 13.60 -3.99 16.80
CA ASN A 105 12.47 -3.14 17.21
C ASN A 105 12.09 -2.03 16.21
N GLU A 106 12.56 -2.13 14.96
CA GLU A 106 12.24 -1.15 13.92
C GLU A 106 11.56 -1.84 12.75
N LEU A 107 10.43 -1.28 12.32
CA LEU A 107 9.79 -1.67 11.06
C LEU A 107 10.41 -0.85 9.93
N TRP A 108 10.92 -1.54 8.92
CA TRP A 108 11.50 -0.94 7.71
C TRP A 108 10.80 -1.44 6.46
N THR A 109 10.86 -0.64 5.41
CA THR A 109 10.49 -1.05 4.06
C THR A 109 11.62 -0.76 3.07
N TYR A 110 11.96 -1.76 2.27
CA TYR A 110 12.77 -1.59 1.06
C TYR A 110 11.82 -1.45 -0.13
N ILE A 111 12.12 -0.50 -1.00
CA ILE A 111 11.42 -0.32 -2.28
C ILE A 111 12.44 -0.35 -3.42
N ASP A 112 12.04 -0.95 -4.53
CA ASP A 112 12.66 -0.79 -5.85
C ASP A 112 11.56 -0.83 -6.91
N ILE A 113 10.95 0.33 -7.15
CA ILE A 113 9.72 0.47 -7.93
C ILE A 113 9.93 1.50 -9.03
N ARG A 114 9.76 1.07 -10.28
CA ARG A 114 9.74 1.93 -11.45
C ARG A 114 8.31 2.31 -11.80
N VAL A 115 8.05 3.62 -11.82
CA VAL A 115 6.81 4.21 -12.31
C VAL A 115 7.00 4.69 -13.73
N THR A 116 6.11 4.27 -14.63
CA THR A 116 6.26 4.48 -16.08
C THR A 116 6.42 5.95 -16.47
N PHE A 117 5.82 6.87 -15.72
CA PHE A 117 5.79 8.30 -16.04
C PHE A 117 6.55 9.21 -15.05
N ASP A 118 7.15 8.65 -13.99
CA ASP A 118 7.78 9.43 -12.91
C ASP A 118 9.22 8.96 -12.57
N GLY A 119 9.61 7.77 -13.02
CA GLY A 119 10.99 7.29 -12.86
C GLY A 119 11.12 6.17 -11.83
N LEU A 120 12.25 6.13 -11.12
CA LEU A 120 12.62 5.03 -10.23
C LEU A 120 12.63 5.50 -8.77
N PHE A 121 11.95 4.76 -7.91
CA PHE A 121 11.93 4.95 -6.47
C PHE A 121 12.60 3.74 -5.83
N SER A 122 13.79 3.94 -5.26
CA SER A 122 14.55 2.85 -4.64
C SER A 122 15.24 3.30 -3.35
N GLY A 123 15.21 2.43 -2.33
CA GLY A 123 15.91 2.64 -1.08
C GLY A 123 15.26 1.92 0.10
N ASP A 124 15.90 2.06 1.26
CA ASP A 124 15.44 1.57 2.55
C ASP A 124 14.93 2.71 3.40
N TYR A 125 13.71 2.57 3.91
CA TYR A 125 13.03 3.59 4.70
C TYR A 125 12.53 2.98 6.00
N LYS A 126 12.84 3.68 7.11
CA LYS A 126 12.23 3.36 8.39
C LYS A 126 10.78 3.81 8.38
N ILE A 127 9.86 2.94 8.80
CA ILE A 127 8.46 3.28 8.99
C ILE A 127 8.30 3.84 10.42
N PHE A 128 8.61 3.04 11.45
CA PHE A 128 8.67 3.50 12.83
C PHE A 128 9.54 2.57 13.71
N THR A 129 9.75 3.00 14.95
CA THR A 129 10.37 2.23 16.03
C THR A 129 9.32 1.93 17.10
N PHE A 130 9.42 0.77 17.75
CA PHE A 130 8.54 0.33 18.83
C PHE A 130 9.32 -0.23 20.02
#